data_AF-A0A6B3CC09-F1
#
_entry.id   AF-A0A6B3CC09-F1
#
_cell.length_a   1.000
_cell.length_b   1.000
_cell.length_c   1.000
_cell.angle_alpha   90.00
_cell.angle_beta   90.00
_cell.angle_gamma   90.00
#
_symmetry.space_group_name_H-M   'P 1'
#
loop_
_entity.id
_entity.type
_entity.pdbx_description
1 polymer ?
#
loop_
_entity_poly.entity_id
_entity_poly.type
_entity_poly.pdbx_seq_one_letter_code
_entity_poly.pdbx_strand_id
1 'polypeptide(L)' 'HAAGCMVVQSFMNPDLRQRDERVARVLDRDLRERTALLAEAIRAGQADGSLADSMTPDDGAMLVTTVISGLRVTAQTG' A
#
# COMPACT_ATOMS: atom_id res chain seq x y z
N HIS A 1 -4.46 -9.85 17.94
CA HIS A 1 -5.66 -9.19 17.39
C HIS A 1 -5.29 -7.91 16.63
N ALA A 2 -5.44 -7.97 15.30
CA ALA A 2 -5.86 -6.88 14.39
C ALA A 2 -5.11 -5.53 14.27
N ALA A 3 -3.77 -5.45 14.38
CA ALA A 3 -3.04 -4.25 13.92
C ALA A 3 -3.21 -3.97 12.41
N GLY A 4 -3.48 -5.02 11.61
CA GLY A 4 -3.69 -4.91 10.16
C GLY A 4 -4.99 -4.24 9.73
N CYS A 5 -6.02 -4.22 10.60
CA CYS A 5 -7.32 -3.63 10.31
C CYS A 5 -7.31 -2.10 10.48
N MET A 6 -6.53 -1.58 11.43
CA MET A 6 -6.50 -0.15 11.77
C MET A 6 -6.06 0.74 10.58
N VAL A 7 -5.05 0.32 9.81
CA VAL A 7 -4.50 1.13 8.70
C VAL A 7 -5.53 1.27 7.57
N VAL A 8 -6.12 0.16 7.12
CA VAL A 8 -7.13 0.18 6.05
C VAL A 8 -8.37 0.94 6.47
N GLN A 9 -8.85 0.71 7.70
CA GLN A 9 -10.04 1.36 8.22
C GLN A 9 -9.85 2.88 8.40
N SER A 10 -8.63 3.32 8.74
CA SER A 10 -8.29 4.75 8.82
C SER A 10 -8.18 5.40 7.43
N PHE A 11 -7.68 4.68 6.43
CA PHE A 11 -7.64 5.13 5.03
C PHE A 11 -9.03 5.23 4.40
N MET A 12 -9.92 4.30 4.73
CA MET A 12 -11.28 4.19 4.16
C MET A 12 -12.33 5.01 4.92
N ASN A 13 -11.95 5.74 5.97
CA ASN A 13 -12.84 6.63 6.71
C ASN A 13 -12.63 8.09 6.25
N PRO A 14 -13.43 8.60 5.29
CA PRO A 14 -13.28 9.95 4.76
C PRO A 14 -13.40 11.03 5.84
N ASP A 15 -14.24 10.81 6.86
CA ASP A 15 -14.42 11.76 7.97
C ASP A 15 -13.17 11.93 8.83
N LEU A 16 -12.34 10.89 8.97
CA LEU A 16 -11.10 10.94 9.75
C LEU A 16 -10.00 11.72 9.02
N ARG A 17 -9.92 11.53 7.69
CA ARG A 17 -9.02 12.30 6.80
C ARG A 17 -9.41 13.78 6.73
N GLN A 18 -10.70 14.08 6.85
CA GLN A 18 -11.22 15.45 6.81
C GLN A 18 -11.13 16.16 8.18
N ARG A 19 -11.16 15.40 9.29
CA ARG A 19 -11.11 15.95 10.66
C ARG A 19 -9.69 16.08 11.23
N ASP A 20 -8.71 15.30 10.76
CA ASP A 20 -7.36 15.29 11.34
C ASP A 20 -6.23 15.21 10.29
N GLU A 21 -5.62 16.37 10.00
CA GLU A 21 -4.50 16.45 9.07
C GLU A 21 -3.26 15.65 9.52
N ARG A 22 -3.05 15.44 10.82
CA ARG A 22 -1.93 14.65 11.33
C ARG A 22 -2.11 13.20 10.96
N VAL A 23 -3.33 12.67 11.08
CA VAL A 23 -3.65 11.31 10.63
C VAL A 23 -3.45 11.18 9.13
N ALA A 24 -3.94 12.14 8.34
CA ALA A 24 -3.76 12.13 6.89
C ALA A 24 -2.26 12.11 6.50
N ARG A 25 -1.42 12.91 7.16
CA ARG A 25 0.04 12.93 6.92
C ARG A 25 0.73 11.63 7.31
N VAL A 26 0.34 11.01 8.43
CA VAL A 26 0.91 9.73 8.86
C VAL A 26 0.57 8.62 7.88
N LEU A 27 -0.69 8.57 7.43
CA LEU A 27 -1.15 7.58 6.46
C LEU A 27 -0.45 7.76 5.10
N ASP A 28 -0.36 9.01 4.61
CA ASP A 28 0.34 9.30 3.35
C ASP A 28 1.82 8.92 3.40
N ARG A 29 2.49 9.17 4.53
CA ARG A 29 3.86 8.73 4.76
C ARG A 29 3.99 7.20 4.74
N ASP A 30 3.14 6.48 5.46
CA ASP A 30 3.14 5.00 5.49
C ASP A 30 2.94 4.42 4.07
N LEU A 31 2.03 5.00 3.29
CA LEU A 31 1.81 4.58 1.90
C LEU A 31 3.07 4.78 1.05
N ARG A 32 3.71 5.96 1.12
CA ARG A 32 4.94 6.25 0.38
C ARG A 32 6.08 5.33 0.77
N GLU A 33 6.25 5.07 2.06
CA GLU A 33 7.31 4.17 2.55
C GLU A 33 7.09 2.74 2.05
N ARG A 34 5.85 2.24 2.08
CA ARG A 34 5.51 0.90 1.57
C ARG A 34 5.72 0.75 0.07
N THR A 35 5.28 1.73 -0.72
CA THR A 35 5.44 1.67 -2.17
C THR A 35 6.91 1.78 -2.57
N ALA A 36 7.69 2.63 -1.88
CA ALA A 36 9.13 2.73 -2.11
C ALA A 36 9.86 1.40 -1.86
N LEU A 37 9.53 0.71 -0.76
CA LEU A 37 10.13 -0.59 -0.43
C LEU A 37 9.79 -1.66 -1.47
N LEU A 38 8.55 -1.71 -1.93
CA LEU A 38 8.13 -2.65 -2.97
C LEU A 38 8.78 -2.33 -4.33
N ALA A 39 8.88 -1.05 -4.68
CA ALA A 39 9.53 -0.62 -5.92
C ALA A 39 11.02 -1.00 -5.91
N GLU A 40 11.70 -0.91 -4.76
CA GLU A 40 13.08 -1.35 -4.65
C GLU A 40 13.23 -2.86 -4.81
N ALA A 41 12.33 -3.65 -4.21
CA ALA A 41 12.32 -5.10 -4.38
C ALA A 41 12.08 -5.50 -5.85
N ILE A 42 11.19 -4.80 -6.55
CA ILE A 42 10.93 -5.04 -7.97
C ILE A 42 12.15 -4.66 -8.82
N ARG A 43 12.78 -3.51 -8.55
CA ARG A 43 14.03 -3.12 -9.21
C ARG A 43 15.12 -4.17 -9.03
N ALA A 44 15.30 -4.68 -7.82
CA ALA A 44 16.28 -5.72 -7.55
C ALA A 44 15.97 -6.99 -8.36
N GLY A 45 14.71 -7.43 -8.40
CA GLY A 45 14.30 -8.60 -9.19
C GLY A 45 14.41 -8.40 -10.70
N GLN A 46 14.22 -7.18 -11.21
CA GLN A 46 14.46 -6.88 -12.62
C GLN A 46 15.96 -6.88 -12.95
N ALA A 47 16.79 -6.35 -12.05
CA ALA A 47 18.24 -6.31 -12.22
C ALA A 47 18.89 -7.71 -12.15
N ASP A 48 18.37 -8.62 -11.33
CA ASP A 48 18.84 -10.01 -11.23
C ASP A 48 18.17 -10.96 -12.24
N GLY A 49 17.19 -10.47 -13.00
CA GLY A 49 16.48 -11.22 -14.05
C GLY A 49 15.38 -12.16 -13.54
N SER A 50 15.06 -12.14 -12.24
CA SER A 50 13.95 -12.91 -11.67
C SER A 50 12.57 -12.34 -11.99
N LEU A 51 12.48 -11.05 -12.33
CA LEU A 51 11.25 -10.36 -12.75
C LEU A 51 11.39 -9.78 -14.17
N ALA A 52 10.31 -9.88 -14.94
CA ALA A 52 10.23 -9.25 -16.25
C ALA A 52 10.12 -7.72 -16.12
N ASP A 53 10.77 -6.99 -17.03
CA ASP A 53 10.73 -5.52 -17.10
C ASP A 53 9.58 -4.99 -17.99
N SER A 54 8.43 -5.69 -17.97
CA SER A 54 7.24 -5.30 -18.75
C SER A 54 6.41 -4.22 -18.07
N MET A 55 6.75 -3.85 -16.83
CA MET A 55 6.07 -2.87 -15.99
C MET A 55 7.09 -2.11 -15.17
N THR A 56 6.84 -0.83 -14.92
CA THR A 56 7.73 -0.03 -14.06
C THR A 56 7.68 -0.55 -12.61
N PRO A 57 8.78 -0.45 -11.85
CA PRO A 57 8.79 -0.81 -10.44
C PRO A 57 7.72 -0.11 -9.60
N ASP A 58 7.45 1.17 -9.90
CA ASP A 58 6.46 1.96 -9.18
C ASP A 58 5.03 1.47 -9.47
N ASP A 59 4.71 1.16 -10.73
CA ASP A 59 3.41 0.59 -11.11
C ASP A 59 3.19 -0.78 -10.44
N GLY A 60 4.23 -1.63 -10.42
CA GLY A 60 4.17 -2.94 -9.78
C GLY A 60 3.99 -2.84 -8.26
N ALA A 61 4.71 -1.93 -7.62
CA ALA A 61 4.55 -1.63 -6.19
C ALA A 61 3.13 -1.15 -5.88
N MET A 62 2.56 -0.34 -6.78
CA MET A 62 1.24 0.21 -6.61
C MET A 62 0.14 -0.83 -6.81
N LEU A 63 0.30 -1.73 -7.78
CA LEU A 63 -0.56 -2.88 -8.02
C LEU A 63 -0.62 -3.79 -6.78
N VAL A 64 0.54 -4.22 -6.28
CA VAL A 64 0.64 -5.12 -5.11
C VAL A 64 -0.04 -4.50 -3.88
N THR A 65 0.26 -3.23 -3.61
CA THR A 65 -0.34 -2.50 -2.48
C THR A 65 -1.86 -2.41 -2.60
N THR A 66 -2.36 -2.16 -3.82
CA THR A 66 -3.80 -2.05 -4.10
C THR A 66 -4.51 -3.39 -3.91
N VAL A 67 -3.94 -4.47 -4.44
CA VAL A 67 -4.50 -5.83 -4.30
C VAL A 67 -4.59 -6.24 -2.83
N ILE A 68 -3.50 -6.07 -2.06
CA ILE A 68 -3.48 -6.39 -0.64
C ILE A 68 -4.52 -5.57 0.12
N SER A 69 -4.65 -4.28 -0.19
CA SER A 69 -5.63 -3.40 0.44
C SER A 69 -7.07 -3.85 0.13
N GLY A 70 -7.36 -4.19 -1.13
CA GLY A 70 -8.65 -4.72 -1.56
C GLY A 70 -9.01 -6.04 -0.85
N LEU A 71 -8.07 -6.99 -0.79
CA LEU A 71 -8.26 -8.26 -0.09
C LEU A 71 -8.61 -8.05 1.39
N ARG A 72 -7.97 -7.09 2.07
CA ARG A 72 -8.27 -6.75 3.46
C ARG A 72 -9.66 -6.14 3.64
N VAL A 73 -10.14 -5.36 2.67
CA VAL A 73 -11.52 -4.84 2.69
C VAL A 73 -12.51 -5.97 2.51
N THR A 74 -12.32 -6.82 1.50
CA THR A 74 -13.20 -7.97 1.22
C THR A 74 -13.29 -8.93 2.42
N ALA A 75 -12.17 -9.17 3.11
CA ALA A 75 -12.14 -10.01 4.31
C ALA A 75 -12.91 -9.46 5.51
N GLN A 76 -13.24 -8.15 5.54
CA GLN A 76 -14.04 -7.53 6.60
C GLN A 76 -15.54 -7.59 6.32
N THR A 77 -15.94 -7.93 5.10
CA THR A 77 -17.36 -8.02 4.68
C THR A 77 -17.97 -9.41 4.84
N GLY A 78 -17.19 -10.39 5.34
CA GLY A 78 -17.59 -11.79 5.56
C GLY A 78 -17.78 -12.14 7.03
#